data_AF-A0A151H6I9-F1
#
_entry.id   AF-A0A151H6I9-F1
#
_cell.length_a   1.000
_cell.length_b   1.000
_cell.length_c   1.000
_cell.angle_alpha   90.00
_cell.angle_beta   90.00
_cell.angle_gamma   90.00
#
_symmetry.space_group_name_H-M   'P 1'
#
loop_
_entity.id
_entity.type
_entity.pdbx_description
1 polymer ?
#
loop_
_entity_poly.entity_id
_entity_poly.type
_entity_poly.pdbx_seq_one_letter_code
_entity_poly.pdbx_strand_id
1 'polypeptide(L)'
;MAPVTLASAAAVKVAASASRLPVMRVVPVKLHLASRLGLLSLLLVATMAGLLGYQPSFVTRAVADEPAKGSACVIEANGGQTTCMCLSTQKTVEPLEATLSTTKSSLQLVCQSSLKFIPQAPDNNKHVCPADVAVLKQCTGSGDGNTSIDVTTLLGGATQEIEWQNVEDVKGSTTKKLIIPPANLPYAEQKFVVGCVDAKGEPKCKLTVTLEARASVTEDQTVTCAYGKTSNPKHQSIKLSQSRNRFTLVCGKDGEVLPKEYRSKFCKFGKEQDASTADCTGNYTEIIPVYETKWWDYDPRSTTYSLVIPEGGFPEEKTEIMVGCQKRESAESSAKVKEEASADSPTVCSVDVTIEGVPSSASFFPRGVVDTFSWVVGFGAMLTAFDV
;
A
#
# COMPACT_ATOMS: atom_id res chain seq x y z
N MET A 1 28.27 17.07 -66.18
CA MET A 1 28.71 16.50 -64.89
C MET A 1 27.52 15.76 -64.28
N ALA A 2 27.80 14.64 -63.62
CA ALA A 2 26.95 13.47 -63.45
C ALA A 2 25.55 13.67 -62.81
N PRO A 3 24.56 12.82 -63.16
CA PRO A 3 23.31 12.67 -62.44
C PRO A 3 23.45 11.65 -61.29
N VAL A 4 22.85 11.93 -60.13
CA VAL A 4 22.76 10.98 -59.01
C VAL A 4 21.47 10.17 -59.15
N THR A 5 21.64 8.86 -59.22
CA THR A 5 20.63 7.83 -59.40
C THR A 5 19.89 7.50 -58.09
N LEU A 6 18.56 7.35 -58.19
CA LEU A 6 17.73 6.69 -57.20
C LEU A 6 18.05 5.18 -57.20
N ALA A 7 18.40 4.63 -56.03
CA ALA A 7 18.51 3.19 -55.81
C ALA A 7 17.50 2.74 -54.76
N SER A 8 16.63 1.82 -55.20
CA SER A 8 15.69 1.04 -54.41
C SER A 8 16.42 0.13 -53.41
N ALA A 9 16.01 0.13 -52.15
CA ALA A 9 16.52 -0.80 -51.14
C ALA A 9 15.73 -2.12 -51.21
N ALA A 10 16.42 -3.18 -51.60
CA ALA A 10 15.94 -4.54 -51.59
C ALA A 10 15.75 -5.07 -50.17
N ALA A 11 14.67 -5.82 -49.95
CA ALA A 11 14.41 -6.55 -48.73
C ALA A 11 15.42 -7.70 -48.57
N VAL A 12 16.21 -7.66 -47.48
CA VAL A 12 17.06 -8.77 -47.05
C VAL A 12 16.45 -9.36 -45.77
N LYS A 13 15.98 -10.60 -45.89
CA LYS A 13 15.54 -11.47 -44.80
C LYS A 13 16.79 -11.99 -44.08
N VAL A 14 16.96 -11.68 -42.79
CA VAL A 14 17.94 -12.36 -41.92
C VAL A 14 17.23 -12.90 -40.69
N ALA A 15 17.52 -14.17 -40.41
CA ALA A 15 16.85 -15.05 -39.47
C ALA A 15 17.07 -14.64 -38.01
N ALA A 16 15.99 -14.68 -37.22
CA ALA A 16 16.05 -14.61 -35.77
C ALA A 16 16.48 -15.98 -35.21
N SER A 17 17.58 -15.98 -34.45
CA SER A 17 18.06 -17.14 -33.70
C SER A 17 17.29 -17.24 -32.39
N ALA A 18 16.45 -18.26 -32.26
CA ALA A 18 15.69 -18.55 -31.06
C ALA A 18 16.44 -19.55 -30.18
N SER A 19 16.98 -19.08 -29.06
CA SER A 19 17.54 -19.92 -28.01
C SER A 19 16.41 -20.49 -27.15
N ARG A 20 16.38 -21.82 -27.06
CA ARG A 20 15.34 -22.63 -26.42
C ARG A 20 15.50 -22.66 -24.89
N LEU A 21 14.41 -22.48 -24.15
CA LEU A 21 14.24 -22.97 -22.78
C LEU A 21 13.34 -24.22 -22.80
N PRO A 22 13.60 -25.23 -21.95
CA PRO A 22 12.92 -26.53 -22.02
C PRO A 22 11.52 -26.50 -21.41
N VAL A 23 10.57 -27.01 -22.18
CA VAL A 23 9.21 -27.36 -21.76
C VAL A 23 9.26 -28.59 -20.85
N MET A 24 8.88 -28.46 -19.58
CA MET A 24 8.56 -29.63 -18.74
C MET A 24 7.28 -30.29 -19.28
N ARG A 25 7.43 -31.50 -19.80
CA ARG A 25 6.32 -32.41 -20.13
C ARG A 25 5.66 -32.89 -18.83
N VAL A 26 4.41 -32.51 -18.63
CA VAL A 26 3.50 -33.20 -17.70
C VAL A 26 3.08 -34.52 -18.35
N VAL A 27 3.44 -35.65 -17.73
CA VAL A 27 2.96 -36.98 -18.12
C VAL A 27 1.80 -37.36 -17.19
N PRO A 28 0.58 -37.63 -17.70
CA PRO A 28 -0.49 -38.15 -16.89
C PRO A 28 -0.29 -39.67 -16.68
N VAL A 29 -0.06 -40.08 -15.44
CA VAL A 29 -0.05 -41.50 -15.06
C VAL A 29 -1.49 -41.96 -14.86
N LYS A 30 -1.98 -42.78 -15.79
CA LYS A 30 -3.24 -43.53 -15.67
C LYS A 30 -3.11 -44.61 -14.60
N LEU A 31 -3.99 -44.56 -13.59
CA LEU A 31 -4.18 -45.65 -12.63
C LEU A 31 -4.95 -46.80 -13.31
N HIS A 32 -4.33 -47.96 -13.44
CA HIS A 32 -5.02 -49.20 -13.79
C HIS A 32 -5.11 -50.12 -12.57
N LEU A 33 -6.33 -50.57 -12.30
CA LEU A 33 -6.67 -51.64 -11.36
C LEU A 33 -6.03 -52.98 -11.78
N ALA A 34 -5.31 -53.61 -10.84
CA ALA A 34 -5.08 -55.06 -10.67
C ALA A 34 -4.16 -55.20 -9.44
N SER A 35 -4.21 -56.17 -8.53
CA SER A 35 -4.95 -57.41 -8.39
C SER A 35 -4.85 -57.82 -6.92
N ARG A 36 -5.86 -58.52 -6.40
CA ARG A 36 -5.91 -59.07 -5.05
C ARG A 36 -4.93 -60.24 -4.92
N LEU A 37 -3.93 -60.14 -4.05
CA LEU A 37 -3.44 -61.22 -3.19
C LEU A 37 -2.30 -60.68 -2.31
N GLY A 38 -2.52 -60.60 -1.00
CA GLY A 38 -1.50 -60.12 -0.07
C GLY A 38 -2.08 -59.53 1.22
N LEU A 39 -3.24 -60.02 1.65
CA LEU A 39 -3.90 -59.57 2.87
C LEU A 39 -4.09 -60.79 3.78
N LEU A 40 -3.00 -61.34 4.32
CA LEU A 40 -3.06 -62.38 5.36
C LEU A 40 -1.77 -62.56 6.19
N SER A 41 -0.83 -61.59 6.15
CA SER A 41 0.45 -61.72 6.89
C SER A 41 0.72 -60.61 7.93
N LEU A 42 -0.24 -59.74 8.21
CA LEU A 42 -0.05 -58.57 9.09
C LEU A 42 -0.94 -58.56 10.35
N LEU A 43 -1.49 -59.72 10.72
CA LEU A 43 -2.40 -59.85 11.87
C LEU A 43 -1.89 -60.82 12.95
N LEU A 44 -0.58 -60.97 13.08
CA LEU A 44 0.02 -61.82 14.13
C LEU A 44 1.24 -61.21 14.85
N VAL A 45 1.40 -59.89 14.88
CA VAL A 45 2.45 -59.21 15.69
C VAL A 45 1.88 -58.15 16.63
N ALA A 46 0.56 -58.08 16.80
CA ALA A 46 -0.09 -57.06 17.66
C ALA A 46 -0.35 -57.50 19.11
N THR A 47 0.10 -58.68 19.55
CA THR A 47 -0.20 -59.17 20.91
C THR A 47 0.98 -59.86 21.57
N MET A 48 2.18 -59.25 21.66
CA MET A 48 3.23 -59.64 22.62
C MET A 48 4.22 -58.50 22.96
N ALA A 49 3.76 -57.24 23.05
CA ALA A 49 4.61 -56.11 23.48
C ALA A 49 4.02 -55.34 24.69
N GLY A 50 3.21 -56.03 25.52
CA GLY A 50 2.60 -55.47 26.73
C GLY A 50 3.31 -55.82 28.03
N LEU A 51 4.45 -56.52 27.99
CA LEU A 51 5.17 -56.99 29.17
C LEU A 51 6.67 -56.91 28.90
N LEU A 52 7.24 -55.70 28.99
CA LEU A 52 8.64 -55.40 29.32
C LEU A 52 8.81 -53.87 29.17
N GLY A 53 9.02 -53.18 30.30
CA GLY A 53 9.06 -51.73 30.40
C GLY A 53 10.24 -51.07 29.69
N TYR A 54 10.14 -50.89 28.37
CA TYR A 54 11.04 -50.07 27.57
C TYR A 54 10.24 -48.97 26.86
N GLN A 55 10.41 -47.74 27.32
CA GLN A 55 9.97 -46.54 26.58
C GLN A 55 10.88 -46.39 25.35
N PRO A 56 10.36 -46.40 24.12
CA PRO A 56 11.13 -45.99 22.98
C PRO A 56 11.10 -44.46 22.89
N SER A 57 12.27 -43.86 23.10
CA SER A 57 12.51 -42.43 22.92
C SER A 57 12.32 -42.05 21.44
N PHE A 58 11.10 -41.71 21.05
CA PHE A 58 10.86 -40.86 19.88
C PHE A 58 10.55 -39.45 20.39
N VAL A 59 11.59 -38.77 20.85
CA VAL A 59 11.58 -37.32 20.81
C VAL A 59 11.89 -36.96 19.37
N THR A 60 10.88 -36.51 18.63
CA THR A 60 11.10 -35.66 17.45
C THR A 60 11.93 -34.48 17.94
N ARG A 61 13.25 -34.59 17.74
CA ARG A 61 14.19 -33.51 17.95
C ARG A 61 13.79 -32.45 16.93
N ALA A 62 13.09 -31.41 17.39
CA ALA A 62 13.00 -30.17 16.66
C ALA A 62 14.43 -29.81 16.24
N VAL A 63 14.62 -29.55 14.95
CA VAL A 63 15.88 -29.06 14.42
C VAL A 63 16.17 -27.77 15.17
N ALA A 64 17.09 -27.83 16.13
CA ALA A 64 17.73 -26.64 16.66
C ALA A 64 18.51 -26.08 15.48
N ASP A 65 18.08 -24.92 15.00
CA ASP A 65 18.83 -24.12 14.04
C ASP A 65 20.27 -23.99 14.58
N GLU A 66 21.26 -24.36 13.78
CA GLU A 66 22.68 -24.23 14.17
C GLU A 66 22.92 -22.76 14.54
N PRO A 67 23.55 -22.41 15.68
CA PRO A 67 23.75 -21.01 16.02
C PRO A 67 24.52 -20.32 14.89
N ALA A 68 23.88 -19.34 14.27
CA ALA A 68 24.43 -18.61 13.13
C ALA A 68 25.87 -18.17 13.45
N LYS A 69 26.83 -18.61 12.63
CA LYS A 69 28.26 -18.29 12.79
C LYS A 69 28.60 -16.83 12.46
N GLY A 70 27.60 -15.98 12.24
CA GLY A 70 27.72 -14.59 11.81
C GLY A 70 26.57 -13.73 12.34
N SER A 71 26.69 -12.42 12.09
CA SER A 71 25.63 -11.45 12.39
C SER A 71 24.45 -11.73 11.48
N ALA A 72 23.24 -11.69 12.02
CA ALA A 72 22.05 -12.07 11.26
C ALA A 72 20.80 -11.35 11.76
N CYS A 73 19.84 -11.14 10.86
CA CYS A 73 18.51 -10.70 11.19
C CYS A 73 17.54 -11.86 11.12
N VAL A 74 16.74 -12.04 12.17
CA VAL A 74 15.74 -13.10 12.28
C VAL A 74 14.38 -12.44 12.52
N ILE A 75 13.37 -12.89 11.79
CA ILE A 75 11.98 -12.50 12.02
C ILE A 75 11.43 -13.43 13.10
N GLU A 76 10.86 -12.88 14.18
CA GLU A 76 10.28 -13.67 15.25
C GLU A 76 9.09 -14.51 14.77
N ALA A 77 8.77 -15.59 15.49
CA ALA A 77 7.74 -16.55 15.08
C ALA A 77 6.33 -15.93 14.91
N ASN A 78 6.06 -14.81 15.57
CA ASN A 78 4.81 -14.05 15.42
C ASN A 78 4.80 -13.12 14.18
N GLY A 79 5.92 -12.99 13.47
CA GLY A 79 6.09 -12.17 12.27
C GLY A 79 6.19 -10.66 12.50
N GLY A 80 5.87 -10.17 13.70
CA GLY A 80 5.72 -8.72 13.98
C GLY A 80 7.02 -8.00 14.31
N GLN A 81 8.06 -8.73 14.72
CA GLN A 81 9.34 -8.19 15.13
C GLN A 81 10.49 -8.80 14.34
N THR A 82 11.42 -7.96 13.90
CA THR A 82 12.71 -8.37 13.34
C THR A 82 13.81 -8.06 14.35
N THR A 83 14.60 -9.07 14.71
CA THR A 83 15.74 -8.93 15.61
C THR A 83 17.04 -9.20 14.86
N CYS A 84 17.90 -8.19 14.77
CA CYS A 84 19.22 -8.25 14.17
C CYS A 84 20.28 -8.32 15.26
N MET A 85 21.14 -9.33 15.19
CA MET A 85 22.26 -9.50 16.11
C MET A 85 23.57 -9.19 15.41
N CYS A 86 24.35 -8.27 15.99
CA CYS A 86 25.68 -7.91 15.54
C CYS A 86 26.75 -8.49 16.48
N LEU A 87 27.58 -9.40 15.97
CA LEU A 87 28.60 -10.10 16.76
C LEU A 87 29.92 -9.32 16.81
N SER A 88 30.57 -9.30 17.97
CA SER A 88 31.87 -8.63 18.14
C SER A 88 33.06 -9.36 17.50
N THR A 89 32.90 -10.64 17.19
CA THR A 89 33.94 -11.53 16.63
C THR A 89 34.09 -11.39 15.12
N GLN A 90 33.28 -10.57 14.46
CA GLN A 90 33.33 -10.39 13.01
C GLN A 90 34.61 -9.67 12.57
N LYS A 91 35.27 -10.26 11.56
CA LYS A 91 36.48 -9.71 10.93
C LYS A 91 36.17 -8.72 9.81
N THR A 92 35.00 -8.84 9.19
CA THR A 92 34.52 -8.01 8.08
C THR A 92 33.17 -7.41 8.45
N VAL A 93 32.90 -6.18 7.99
CA VAL A 93 31.60 -5.53 8.20
C VAL A 93 30.55 -6.28 7.40
N GLU A 94 29.68 -7.02 8.07
CA GLU A 94 28.59 -7.71 7.39
C GLU A 94 27.44 -6.73 7.10
N PRO A 95 26.97 -6.63 5.84
CA PRO A 95 25.76 -5.90 5.53
C PRO A 95 24.56 -6.70 6.02
N LEU A 96 23.77 -6.09 6.89
CA LEU A 96 22.50 -6.60 7.36
C LEU A 96 21.37 -5.79 6.72
N GLU A 97 20.24 -6.44 6.51
CA GLU A 97 19.04 -5.79 5.98
C GLU A 97 17.83 -6.15 6.85
N ALA A 98 16.98 -5.15 7.07
CA ALA A 98 15.68 -5.33 7.71
C ALA A 98 14.64 -4.45 7.03
N THR A 99 13.39 -4.88 7.12
CA THR A 99 12.26 -4.14 6.57
C THR A 99 11.21 -3.91 7.67
N LEU A 100 10.81 -2.66 7.84
CA LEU A 100 9.64 -2.28 8.63
C LEU A 100 8.45 -2.05 7.70
N SER A 101 7.33 -2.67 8.01
CA SER A 101 6.10 -2.63 7.22
C SER A 101 4.87 -2.72 8.10
N THR A 102 3.68 -2.70 7.49
CA THR A 102 2.39 -2.82 8.19
C THR A 102 2.32 -4.05 9.09
N THR A 103 2.92 -5.16 8.68
CA THR A 103 2.93 -6.43 9.44
C THR A 103 4.21 -6.64 10.25
N LYS A 104 5.26 -5.85 9.98
CA LYS A 104 6.56 -5.90 10.65
C LYS A 104 6.88 -4.53 11.24
N SER A 105 6.20 -4.15 12.33
CA SER A 105 6.28 -2.79 12.88
C SER A 105 7.41 -2.61 13.89
N SER A 106 8.12 -3.67 14.27
CA SER A 106 9.20 -3.61 15.27
C SER A 106 10.54 -4.12 14.74
N LEU A 107 11.59 -3.36 15.02
CA LEU A 107 12.98 -3.69 14.74
C LEU A 107 13.81 -3.61 16.01
N GLN A 108 14.62 -4.62 16.28
CA GLN A 108 15.59 -4.63 17.36
C GLN A 108 16.99 -4.90 16.81
N LEU A 109 17.96 -4.07 17.21
CA LEU A 109 19.38 -4.28 16.93
C LEU A 109 20.13 -4.54 18.23
N VAL A 110 20.76 -5.72 18.31
CA VAL A 110 21.60 -6.15 19.43
C VAL A 110 23.06 -5.96 19.03
N CYS A 111 23.73 -4.98 19.62
CA CYS A 111 25.18 -4.83 19.54
C CYS A 111 25.82 -5.67 20.66
N GLN A 112 26.31 -6.86 20.32
CA GLN A 112 26.79 -7.83 21.30
C GLN A 112 28.06 -7.34 22.01
N SER A 113 28.23 -7.70 23.29
CA SER A 113 29.42 -7.36 24.07
C SER A 113 29.60 -5.84 24.18
N SER A 114 30.84 -5.34 24.24
CA SER A 114 31.16 -3.92 24.35
C SER A 114 30.94 -3.09 23.07
N LEU A 115 30.17 -3.59 22.09
CA LEU A 115 29.83 -2.84 20.88
C LEU A 115 28.81 -1.74 21.21
N LYS A 116 28.95 -0.60 20.52
CA LYS A 116 28.09 0.58 20.68
C LYS A 116 27.23 0.78 19.44
N PHE A 117 25.98 1.19 19.66
CA PHE A 117 25.06 1.59 18.59
C PHE A 117 25.56 2.86 17.86
N ILE A 118 25.25 2.98 16.57
CA ILE A 118 25.52 4.17 15.76
C ILE A 118 24.25 4.57 14.95
N PRO A 119 23.90 5.87 14.86
CA PRO A 119 24.64 7.04 15.32
C PRO A 119 24.74 7.16 16.85
N GLN A 120 25.88 7.64 17.33
CA GLN A 120 26.01 8.14 18.69
C GLN A 120 25.50 9.57 18.69
N ALA A 121 24.26 9.77 19.12
CA ALA A 121 23.64 11.07 19.27
C ALA A 121 23.46 11.38 20.76
N PRO A 122 23.70 12.63 21.20
CA PRO A 122 23.68 13.03 22.59
C PRO A 122 22.25 13.23 23.10
N ASP A 123 21.33 13.53 22.17
CA ASP A 123 19.96 13.92 22.48
C ASP A 123 18.95 13.01 21.76
N ASN A 124 17.81 12.81 22.43
CA ASN A 124 16.51 12.33 21.95
C ASN A 124 16.34 10.92 21.35
N ASN A 125 17.38 10.08 21.22
CA ASN A 125 17.24 8.70 20.69
C ASN A 125 16.50 8.59 19.33
N LYS A 126 16.41 9.65 18.53
CA LYS A 126 15.68 9.64 17.24
C LYS A 126 16.60 9.59 16.03
N HIS A 127 17.91 9.60 16.23
CA HIS A 127 18.85 9.73 15.13
C HIS A 127 19.11 8.40 14.41
N VAL A 128 19.19 8.49 13.08
CA VAL A 128 19.61 7.42 12.16
C VAL A 128 20.56 8.00 11.11
N CYS A 129 21.29 7.13 10.41
CA CYS A 129 22.12 7.56 9.29
C CYS A 129 21.33 7.62 7.99
N PRO A 130 21.63 8.57 7.09
CA PRO A 130 21.12 8.55 5.73
C PRO A 130 21.43 7.23 5.01
N ALA A 131 20.57 6.83 4.08
CA ALA A 131 20.71 5.56 3.36
C ALA A 131 22.01 5.45 2.55
N ASP A 132 22.49 6.58 2.02
CA ASP A 132 23.66 6.73 1.18
C ASP A 132 24.96 6.96 1.96
N VAL A 133 24.94 6.80 3.29
CA VAL A 133 26.13 6.96 4.13
C VAL A 133 27.28 6.07 3.65
N ALA A 134 28.34 6.73 3.17
CA ALA A 134 29.53 6.06 2.63
C ALA A 134 30.35 5.38 3.73
N VAL A 135 30.51 6.06 4.87
CA VAL A 135 31.31 5.59 6.01
C VAL A 135 30.47 5.67 7.27
N LEU A 136 30.06 4.52 7.80
CA LEU A 136 29.17 4.44 8.97
C LEU A 136 29.70 5.21 10.19
N LYS A 137 31.02 5.21 10.40
CA LYS A 137 31.69 5.93 11.50
C LYS A 137 31.50 7.45 11.45
N GLN A 138 31.27 8.02 10.27
CA GLN A 138 31.07 9.47 10.09
C GLN A 138 29.64 9.90 10.47
N CYS A 139 28.71 8.95 10.55
CA CYS A 139 27.36 9.18 11.01
C CYS A 139 27.32 9.39 12.52
N THR A 140 27.42 10.66 12.90
CA THR A 140 27.43 11.11 14.30
C THR A 140 26.28 12.10 14.51
N GLY A 141 25.73 12.14 15.73
CA GLY A 141 24.68 13.09 16.12
C GLY A 141 25.19 14.30 16.89
N SER A 142 26.50 14.56 16.91
CA SER A 142 27.13 15.69 17.61
C SER A 142 28.28 16.31 16.83
N GLY A 143 28.47 17.63 16.98
CA GLY A 143 29.61 18.39 16.46
C GLY A 143 29.39 19.02 15.08
N ASP A 144 30.41 19.74 14.59
CA ASP A 144 30.40 20.56 13.34
C ASP A 144 30.30 19.74 12.03
N GLY A 145 29.93 18.45 12.13
CA GLY A 145 29.78 17.51 11.00
C GLY A 145 28.65 16.50 11.21
N ASN A 146 27.57 16.89 11.93
CA ASN A 146 26.38 16.05 12.10
C ASN A 146 25.82 15.61 10.74
N THR A 147 25.95 14.33 10.44
CA THR A 147 25.42 13.71 9.21
C THR A 147 24.23 12.80 9.51
N SER A 148 23.88 12.62 10.79
CA SER A 148 22.68 11.89 11.17
C SER A 148 21.43 12.73 10.97
N ILE A 149 20.30 12.06 10.72
CA ILE A 149 18.99 12.67 10.55
C ILE A 149 18.04 12.13 11.60
N ASP A 150 17.03 12.92 11.96
CA ASP A 150 15.95 12.47 12.82
C ASP A 150 15.05 11.50 12.02
N VAL A 151 14.88 10.27 12.53
CA VAL A 151 14.10 9.20 11.90
C VAL A 151 12.66 9.63 11.63
N THR A 152 12.10 10.52 12.46
CA THR A 152 10.71 10.99 12.32
C THR A 152 10.51 11.82 11.04
N THR A 153 11.57 12.40 10.47
CA THR A 153 11.51 13.11 9.18
C THR A 153 11.20 12.16 8.01
N LEU A 154 11.52 10.87 8.17
CA LEU A 154 11.26 9.81 7.21
C LEU A 154 9.86 9.22 7.36
N LEU A 155 9.08 9.63 8.36
CA LEU A 155 7.78 9.03 8.70
C LEU A 155 6.60 9.91 8.26
N GLY A 156 5.41 9.33 8.33
CA GLY A 156 4.12 10.00 8.17
C GLY A 156 3.40 10.19 9.50
N GLY A 157 2.37 11.05 9.50
CA GLY A 157 1.48 11.24 10.64
C GLY A 157 2.15 11.87 11.88
N ALA A 158 1.61 11.55 13.06
CA ALA A 158 2.09 12.06 14.35
C ALA A 158 3.23 11.19 14.91
N THR A 159 4.43 11.75 15.00
CA THR A 159 5.68 10.99 15.23
C THR A 159 6.36 11.31 16.56
N GLN A 160 5.70 12.08 17.44
CA GLN A 160 6.29 12.64 18.66
C GLN A 160 6.84 11.55 19.60
N GLU A 161 6.14 10.42 19.69
CA GLU A 161 6.47 9.29 20.57
C GLU A 161 7.41 8.25 19.92
N ILE A 162 7.79 8.43 18.65
CA ILE A 162 8.62 7.46 17.93
C ILE A 162 10.09 7.77 18.18
N GLU A 163 10.76 6.87 18.89
CA GLU A 163 12.19 6.93 19.20
C GLU A 163 12.77 5.53 19.46
N TRP A 164 14.11 5.42 19.45
CA TRP A 164 14.81 4.20 19.82
C TRP A 164 14.78 3.97 21.33
N GLN A 165 14.21 2.85 21.75
CA GLN A 165 14.15 2.41 23.14
C GLN A 165 15.38 1.56 23.49
N ASN A 166 15.88 1.70 24.72
CA ASN A 166 16.89 0.79 25.27
C ASN A 166 16.19 -0.49 25.78
N VAL A 167 16.80 -1.65 25.52
CA VAL A 167 16.32 -2.94 26.03
C VAL A 167 17.43 -3.57 26.89
N GLU A 168 17.13 -3.84 28.16
CA GLU A 168 18.13 -4.30 29.15
C GLU A 168 18.34 -5.82 29.18
N ASP A 169 17.70 -6.56 28.28
CA ASP A 169 17.54 -8.02 28.38
C ASP A 169 18.82 -8.84 28.11
N VAL A 170 19.89 -8.21 27.59
CA VAL A 170 21.13 -8.90 27.22
C VAL A 170 22.32 -8.34 28.00
N LYS A 171 22.74 -9.07 29.04
CA LYS A 171 23.89 -8.69 29.88
C LYS A 171 25.12 -8.39 29.03
N GLY A 172 25.66 -7.18 29.23
CA GLY A 172 26.88 -6.72 28.59
C GLY A 172 26.76 -6.44 27.09
N SER A 173 25.55 -6.28 26.55
CA SER A 173 25.30 -5.88 25.15
C SER A 173 24.48 -4.58 25.11
N THR A 174 24.65 -3.79 24.05
CA THR A 174 23.80 -2.61 23.81
C THR A 174 22.67 -3.00 22.88
N THR A 175 21.43 -2.98 23.36
CA THR A 175 20.26 -3.31 22.54
C THR A 175 19.36 -2.10 22.37
N LYS A 176 19.01 -1.81 21.11
CA LYS A 176 18.09 -0.74 20.72
C LYS A 176 16.89 -1.30 19.98
N LYS A 177 15.70 -0.82 20.30
CA LYS A 177 14.43 -1.22 19.67
C LYS A 177 13.71 -0.01 19.09
N LEU A 178 13.23 -0.11 17.86
CA LEU A 178 12.38 0.88 17.21
C LEU A 178 11.03 0.24 16.90
N ILE A 179 9.95 0.96 17.20
CA ILE A 179 8.59 0.55 16.86
C ILE A 179 7.96 1.68 16.06
N ILE A 180 7.47 1.36 14.86
CA ILE A 180 6.80 2.30 13.97
C ILE A 180 5.38 1.80 13.77
N PRO A 181 4.36 2.46 14.33
CA PRO A 181 2.97 2.10 14.09
C PRO A 181 2.63 2.16 12.59
N PRO A 182 1.73 1.30 12.09
CA PRO A 182 1.38 1.29 10.67
C PRO A 182 0.91 2.63 10.10
N ALA A 183 0.21 3.43 10.91
CA ALA A 183 -0.26 4.77 10.53
C ALA A 183 0.88 5.78 10.30
N ASN A 184 2.07 5.50 10.85
CA ASN A 184 3.27 6.33 10.76
C ASN A 184 4.25 5.91 9.69
N LEU A 185 4.01 4.77 9.04
CA LEU A 185 4.78 4.37 7.87
C LEU A 185 4.69 5.48 6.79
N PRO A 186 5.77 5.71 6.04
CA PRO A 186 5.83 6.82 5.11
C PRO A 186 4.85 6.69 3.95
N TYR A 187 4.61 7.81 3.26
CA TYR A 187 3.81 7.83 2.05
C TYR A 187 4.54 7.20 0.85
N ALA A 188 5.87 7.25 0.82
CA ALA A 188 6.70 6.56 -0.17
C ALA A 188 7.78 5.75 0.55
N GLU A 189 8.35 4.74 -0.12
CA GLU A 189 9.42 3.94 0.48
C GLU A 189 10.62 4.82 0.89
N GLN A 190 11.13 4.59 2.09
CA GLN A 190 12.27 5.30 2.66
C GLN A 190 13.32 4.30 3.12
N LYS A 191 14.57 4.75 3.26
CA LYS A 191 15.66 3.94 3.80
C LYS A 191 16.50 4.75 4.76
N PHE A 192 17.05 4.07 5.76
CA PHE A 192 18.07 4.62 6.63
C PHE A 192 19.05 3.52 7.03
N VAL A 193 20.16 3.92 7.66
CA VAL A 193 21.18 2.99 8.14
C VAL A 193 21.39 3.19 9.64
N VAL A 194 21.60 2.10 10.35
CA VAL A 194 22.13 2.05 11.72
C VAL A 194 23.19 0.97 11.80
N GLY A 195 23.82 0.78 12.96
CA GLY A 195 24.74 -0.33 13.12
C GLY A 195 25.43 -0.37 14.47
N CYS A 196 26.53 -1.11 14.50
CA CYS A 196 27.34 -1.27 15.71
C CYS A 196 28.81 -1.02 15.40
N VAL A 197 29.49 -0.33 16.31
CA VAL A 197 30.93 -0.04 16.26
C VAL A 197 31.64 -0.58 17.50
N ASP A 198 32.93 -0.88 17.39
CA ASP A 198 33.76 -1.21 18.56
C ASP A 198 34.21 0.03 19.35
N ALA A 199 35.00 -0.18 20.40
CA ALA A 199 35.51 0.90 21.24
C ALA A 199 36.41 1.91 20.50
N LYS A 200 36.98 1.53 19.36
CA LYS A 200 37.78 2.41 18.48
C LYS A 200 36.92 3.15 17.45
N GLY A 201 35.61 2.89 17.46
CA GLY A 201 34.65 3.40 16.51
C GLY A 201 34.69 2.68 15.16
N GLU A 202 35.34 1.52 15.06
CA GLU A 202 35.36 0.77 13.81
C GLU A 202 34.05 -0.01 13.63
N PRO A 203 33.39 0.09 12.46
CA PRO A 203 32.14 -0.62 12.21
C PRO A 203 32.33 -2.13 12.28
N LYS A 204 31.38 -2.81 12.91
CA LYS A 204 31.28 -4.28 12.91
C LYS A 204 30.09 -4.77 12.11
N CYS A 205 28.99 -4.03 12.13
CA CYS A 205 27.84 -4.32 11.27
C CYS A 205 27.24 -3.01 10.74
N LYS A 206 26.74 -3.07 9.52
CA LYS A 206 25.93 -2.02 8.88
C LYS A 206 24.56 -2.59 8.60
N LEU A 207 23.53 -2.07 9.26
CA LEU A 207 22.14 -2.48 9.05
C LEU A 207 21.43 -1.43 8.20
N THR A 208 21.08 -1.79 6.98
CA THR A 208 20.19 -1.01 6.12
C THR A 208 18.75 -1.36 6.48
N VAL A 209 17.97 -0.35 6.86
CA VAL A 209 16.55 -0.52 7.18
C VAL A 209 15.73 0.10 6.07
N THR A 210 14.86 -0.72 5.47
CA THR A 210 13.84 -0.25 4.52
C THR A 210 12.54 -0.01 5.26
N LEU A 211 11.98 1.18 5.09
CA LEU A 211 10.62 1.52 5.52
C LEU A 211 9.70 1.35 4.31
N GLU A 212 8.89 0.30 4.32
CA GLU A 212 7.83 0.16 3.32
C GLU A 212 6.83 1.30 3.47
N ALA A 213 6.34 1.82 2.34
CA ALA A 213 5.27 2.79 2.38
C ALA A 213 4.01 2.14 2.96
N ARG A 214 3.18 2.94 3.62
CA ARG A 214 1.86 2.49 4.07
C ARG A 214 0.96 2.09 2.88
N ALA A 215 -0.06 1.31 3.16
CA ALA A 215 -1.16 1.14 2.20
C ALA A 215 -1.98 2.43 2.11
N SER A 216 -2.48 2.72 0.91
CA SER A 216 -3.54 3.72 0.74
C SER A 216 -4.81 3.17 1.39
N VAL A 217 -5.49 4.01 2.14
CA VAL A 217 -6.64 3.59 2.96
C VAL A 217 -7.75 4.62 2.88
N THR A 218 -8.99 4.11 2.88
CA THR A 218 -10.20 4.90 3.06
C THR A 218 -10.72 4.64 4.46
N GLU A 219 -10.79 5.69 5.27
CA GLU A 219 -11.41 5.68 6.60
C GLU A 219 -12.50 6.75 6.62
N ASP A 220 -13.74 6.33 6.86
CA ASP A 220 -14.94 7.15 6.73
C ASP A 220 -15.05 7.82 5.34
N GLN A 221 -14.97 9.16 5.30
CA GLN A 221 -14.98 9.96 4.07
C GLN A 221 -13.59 10.52 3.72
N THR A 222 -12.53 9.96 4.31
CA THR A 222 -11.15 10.40 4.11
C THR A 222 -10.34 9.30 3.42
N VAL A 223 -9.80 9.60 2.25
CA VAL A 223 -8.83 8.75 1.56
C VAL A 223 -7.44 9.29 1.85
N THR A 224 -6.59 8.46 2.44
CA THR A 224 -5.16 8.75 2.62
C THR A 224 -4.35 7.93 1.63
N CYS A 225 -3.71 8.61 0.69
CA CYS A 225 -2.92 7.98 -0.36
C CYS A 225 -1.46 7.78 0.04
N ALA A 226 -0.85 6.74 -0.51
CA ALA A 226 0.57 6.42 -0.45
C ALA A 226 1.02 5.85 -1.82
N TYR A 227 2.33 5.66 -2.00
CA TYR A 227 2.99 5.55 -3.29
C TYR A 227 4.11 4.50 -3.34
N GLY A 228 4.17 3.60 -2.36
CA GLY A 228 5.07 2.45 -2.41
C GLY A 228 4.59 1.41 -3.42
N LYS A 229 5.44 0.43 -3.68
CA LYS A 229 5.18 -0.64 -4.64
C LYS A 229 3.88 -1.42 -4.38
N THR A 230 3.52 -1.55 -3.10
CA THR A 230 2.35 -2.32 -2.64
C THR A 230 1.24 -1.43 -2.07
N SER A 231 1.36 -0.10 -2.18
CA SER A 231 0.43 0.84 -1.54
C SER A 231 -0.96 0.85 -2.17
N ASN A 232 -1.07 0.62 -3.47
CA ASN A 232 -2.31 0.73 -4.24
C ASN A 232 -2.65 -0.56 -5.00
N PRO A 233 -2.98 -1.67 -4.32
CA PRO A 233 -3.38 -2.90 -5.00
C PRO A 233 -4.76 -2.81 -5.64
N LYS A 234 -5.56 -1.80 -5.28
CA LYS A 234 -6.89 -1.51 -5.80
C LYS A 234 -7.23 -0.03 -5.63
N HIS A 235 -8.23 0.43 -6.37
CA HIS A 235 -8.78 1.77 -6.19
C HIS A 235 -9.40 1.92 -4.79
N GLN A 236 -9.32 3.13 -4.27
CA GLN A 236 -10.07 3.57 -3.11
C GLN A 236 -11.49 3.94 -3.55
N SER A 237 -12.47 3.87 -2.66
CA SER A 237 -13.86 4.12 -3.02
C SER A 237 -14.55 4.99 -1.99
N ILE A 238 -15.21 6.05 -2.47
CA ILE A 238 -15.96 7.01 -1.67
C ILE A 238 -17.38 7.09 -2.20
N LYS A 239 -18.33 7.26 -1.27
CA LYS A 239 -19.74 7.46 -1.62
C LYS A 239 -20.26 8.75 -0.99
N LEU A 240 -20.62 9.71 -1.83
CA LEU A 240 -21.25 10.96 -1.43
C LEU A 240 -22.78 10.82 -1.50
N SER A 241 -23.43 11.25 -0.42
CA SER A 241 -24.89 11.35 -0.28
C SER A 241 -25.24 12.68 0.38
N GLN A 242 -26.51 13.09 0.37
CA GLN A 242 -26.92 14.32 1.07
C GLN A 242 -26.49 14.35 2.55
N SER A 243 -26.54 13.20 3.23
CA SER A 243 -26.11 13.06 4.63
C SER A 243 -24.59 12.90 4.81
N ARG A 244 -23.85 12.60 3.74
CA ARG A 244 -22.39 12.41 3.72
C ARG A 244 -21.81 13.15 2.52
N ASN A 245 -21.96 14.47 2.54
CA ASN A 245 -21.75 15.33 1.39
C ASN A 245 -20.31 15.85 1.23
N ARG A 246 -19.40 15.39 2.07
CA ARG A 246 -17.99 15.74 2.07
C ARG A 246 -17.14 14.51 1.84
N PHE A 247 -16.09 14.65 1.03
CA PHE A 247 -14.94 13.74 1.06
C PHE A 247 -13.63 14.51 1.13
N THR A 248 -12.60 13.85 1.66
CA THR A 248 -11.25 14.38 1.80
C THR A 248 -10.25 13.43 1.16
N LEU A 249 -9.33 13.98 0.37
CA LEU A 249 -8.23 13.29 -0.28
C LEU A 249 -6.91 13.84 0.26
N VAL A 250 -6.15 12.99 0.96
CA VAL A 250 -4.84 13.33 1.51
C VAL A 250 -3.77 12.72 0.61
N CYS A 251 -3.10 13.54 -0.20
CA CYS A 251 -1.94 13.12 -0.98
C CYS A 251 -0.64 13.13 -0.15
N GLY A 252 -0.63 13.85 0.99
CA GLY A 252 0.55 13.94 1.84
C GLY A 252 1.73 14.66 1.19
N LYS A 253 2.83 14.77 1.94
CA LYS A 253 4.01 15.56 1.53
C LYS A 253 4.71 15.05 0.27
N ASP A 254 4.58 13.76 -0.03
CA ASP A 254 5.25 13.09 -1.15
C ASP A 254 4.37 12.99 -2.41
N GLY A 255 3.13 13.48 -2.34
CA GLY A 255 2.12 13.31 -3.38
C GLY A 255 1.64 14.60 -4.03
N GLU A 256 1.09 14.49 -5.23
CA GLU A 256 0.35 15.53 -5.93
C GLU A 256 -0.99 15.00 -6.45
N VAL A 257 -1.99 15.87 -6.55
CA VAL A 257 -3.36 15.50 -6.95
C VAL A 257 -3.49 15.29 -8.47
N LEU A 258 -4.38 14.37 -8.82
CA LEU A 258 -4.81 14.08 -10.18
C LEU A 258 -6.33 14.25 -10.35
N PRO A 259 -6.79 14.91 -11.43
CA PRO A 259 -5.97 15.69 -12.37
C PRO A 259 -5.40 16.96 -11.70
N LYS A 260 -4.36 17.56 -12.28
CA LYS A 260 -3.79 18.83 -11.76
C LYS A 260 -4.83 19.96 -11.66
N GLU A 261 -5.79 19.95 -12.58
CA GLU A 261 -6.96 20.85 -12.59
C GLU A 261 -8.18 20.23 -11.85
N TYR A 262 -7.97 19.55 -10.73
CA TYR A 262 -9.02 18.84 -9.96
C TYR A 262 -10.25 19.68 -9.58
N ARG A 263 -10.14 21.03 -9.60
CA ARG A 263 -11.27 21.95 -9.33
C ARG A 263 -12.22 22.13 -10.50
N SER A 264 -11.85 21.72 -11.70
CA SER A 264 -12.71 21.82 -12.89
C SER A 264 -12.87 20.47 -13.58
N LYS A 265 -11.86 19.62 -13.45
CA LYS A 265 -11.77 18.35 -14.16
C LYS A 265 -11.76 17.15 -13.23
N PHE A 266 -12.23 16.04 -13.76
CA PHE A 266 -12.10 14.70 -13.18
C PHE A 266 -11.68 13.70 -14.26
N CYS A 267 -11.18 12.54 -13.81
CA CYS A 267 -10.88 11.41 -14.68
C CYS A 267 -12.14 10.55 -14.85
N LYS A 268 -12.45 10.19 -16.10
CA LYS A 268 -13.58 9.31 -16.37
C LYS A 268 -13.43 8.00 -15.60
N PHE A 269 -14.53 7.55 -15.02
CA PHE A 269 -14.55 6.29 -14.30
C PHE A 269 -14.19 5.13 -15.25
N GLY A 270 -13.17 4.36 -14.88
CA GLY A 270 -12.69 3.21 -15.62
C GLY A 270 -12.28 2.13 -14.62
N LYS A 271 -13.04 1.03 -14.58
CA LYS A 271 -12.63 -0.14 -13.79
C LYS A 271 -11.31 -0.62 -14.40
N GLU A 272 -10.22 -0.58 -13.64
CA GLU A 272 -8.86 -1.03 -14.01
C GLU A 272 -7.89 0.04 -14.57
N GLN A 273 -8.31 1.29 -14.77
CA GLN A 273 -7.38 2.34 -15.23
C GLN A 273 -7.00 3.30 -14.10
N ASP A 274 -5.70 3.48 -13.88
CA ASP A 274 -5.21 4.44 -12.91
C ASP A 274 -5.47 5.89 -13.33
N ALA A 275 -5.71 6.77 -12.37
CA ALA A 275 -5.98 8.19 -12.60
C ALA A 275 -4.88 8.92 -13.40
N SER A 276 -3.65 8.41 -13.40
CA SER A 276 -2.54 8.97 -14.19
C SER A 276 -2.61 8.64 -15.69
N THR A 277 -3.32 7.56 -16.04
CA THR A 277 -3.46 7.06 -17.42
C THR A 277 -4.88 7.21 -17.96
N ALA A 278 -5.84 7.47 -17.06
CA ALA A 278 -7.24 7.70 -17.39
C ALA A 278 -7.45 8.99 -18.20
N ASP A 279 -8.55 9.03 -18.95
CA ASP A 279 -9.00 10.23 -19.63
C ASP A 279 -9.51 11.26 -18.61
N CYS A 280 -8.68 12.24 -18.29
CA CYS A 280 -8.97 13.32 -17.34
C CYS A 280 -9.48 14.61 -18.00
N THR A 281 -10.38 14.46 -18.96
CA THR A 281 -11.03 15.57 -19.68
C THR A 281 -12.45 15.88 -19.20
N GLY A 282 -13.05 15.07 -18.32
CA GLY A 282 -14.42 15.28 -17.85
C GLY A 282 -14.57 16.54 -17.00
N ASN A 283 -15.64 17.31 -17.19
CA ASN A 283 -15.94 18.53 -16.43
C ASN A 283 -17.08 18.31 -15.43
N TYR A 284 -16.93 18.80 -14.19
CA TYR A 284 -17.97 18.62 -13.18
C TYR A 284 -19.34 19.18 -13.59
N THR A 285 -19.38 20.28 -14.34
CA THR A 285 -20.63 20.90 -14.82
C THR A 285 -21.42 20.00 -15.78
N GLU A 286 -20.78 19.02 -16.42
CA GLU A 286 -21.45 18.08 -17.33
C GLU A 286 -22.28 17.03 -16.56
N ILE A 287 -21.86 16.68 -15.34
CA ILE A 287 -22.49 15.65 -14.51
C ILE A 287 -23.21 16.24 -13.28
N ILE A 288 -22.87 17.45 -12.88
CA ILE A 288 -23.48 18.21 -11.79
C ILE A 288 -23.68 19.64 -12.31
N PRO A 289 -24.84 19.96 -12.92
CA PRO A 289 -25.03 21.24 -13.62
C PRO A 289 -24.82 22.49 -12.76
N VAL A 290 -25.12 22.41 -11.47
CA VAL A 290 -25.00 23.52 -10.50
C VAL A 290 -23.63 23.58 -9.81
N TYR A 291 -22.67 22.80 -10.30
CA TYR A 291 -21.32 22.73 -9.73
C TYR A 291 -20.62 24.10 -9.69
N GLU A 292 -19.90 24.35 -8.60
CA GLU A 292 -19.03 25.51 -8.47
C GLU A 292 -17.62 25.10 -8.02
N THR A 293 -16.59 25.73 -8.57
CA THR A 293 -15.17 25.43 -8.26
C THR A 293 -14.84 25.60 -6.77
N LYS A 294 -15.59 26.42 -6.04
CA LYS A 294 -15.46 26.66 -4.60
C LYS A 294 -15.85 25.45 -3.74
N TRP A 295 -16.47 24.43 -4.31
CA TRP A 295 -16.79 23.19 -3.60
C TRP A 295 -15.53 22.39 -3.23
N TRP A 296 -14.41 22.69 -3.90
CA TRP A 296 -13.09 22.15 -3.58
C TRP A 296 -12.23 23.11 -2.75
N ASP A 297 -11.85 22.65 -1.57
CA ASP A 297 -10.87 23.30 -0.71
C ASP A 297 -9.51 22.58 -0.74
N TYR A 298 -8.43 23.31 -0.44
CA TYR A 298 -7.06 22.79 -0.42
C TYR A 298 -6.26 23.33 0.77
N ASP A 299 -5.76 22.42 1.62
CA ASP A 299 -4.77 22.75 2.65
C ASP A 299 -3.36 22.39 2.17
N PRO A 300 -2.48 23.39 1.91
CA PRO A 300 -1.11 23.15 1.47
C PRO A 300 -0.21 22.54 2.54
N ARG A 301 -0.53 22.68 3.84
CA ARG A 301 0.32 22.17 4.93
C ARG A 301 0.32 20.65 5.00
N SER A 302 -0.84 20.04 4.71
CA SER A 302 -1.03 18.59 4.69
C SER A 302 -1.22 18.03 3.27
N THR A 303 -1.13 18.87 2.24
CA THR A 303 -1.42 18.52 0.84
C THR A 303 -2.75 17.75 0.75
N THR A 304 -3.81 18.37 1.25
CA THR A 304 -5.13 17.76 1.44
C THR A 304 -6.19 18.53 0.65
N TYR A 305 -7.05 17.79 -0.05
CA TYR A 305 -8.09 18.32 -0.92
C TYR A 305 -9.45 17.87 -0.38
N SER A 306 -10.44 18.75 -0.30
CA SER A 306 -11.78 18.37 0.17
C SER A 306 -12.84 18.83 -0.80
N LEU A 307 -13.70 17.92 -1.26
CA LEU A 307 -14.90 18.25 -2.00
C LEU A 307 -16.09 18.26 -1.04
N VAL A 308 -16.87 19.32 -1.07
CA VAL A 308 -18.14 19.45 -0.35
C VAL A 308 -19.24 19.80 -1.33
N ILE A 309 -20.23 18.93 -1.47
CA ILE A 309 -21.42 19.18 -2.29
C ILE A 309 -22.48 19.80 -1.37
N PRO A 310 -22.94 21.05 -1.61
CA PRO A 310 -23.96 21.67 -0.78
C PRO A 310 -25.31 20.96 -0.92
N GLU A 311 -26.21 21.21 0.02
CA GLU A 311 -27.61 20.80 -0.11
C GLU A 311 -28.22 21.36 -1.40
N GLY A 312 -28.95 20.53 -2.15
CA GLY A 312 -29.45 20.87 -3.48
C GLY A 312 -28.40 20.84 -4.61
N GLY A 313 -27.12 20.59 -4.30
CA GLY A 313 -26.05 20.47 -5.28
C GLY A 313 -25.88 19.06 -5.87
N PHE A 314 -26.59 18.07 -5.34
CA PHE A 314 -26.53 16.69 -5.83
C PHE A 314 -27.25 16.56 -7.18
N PRO A 315 -26.71 15.73 -8.11
CA PRO A 315 -27.32 15.50 -9.40
C PRO A 315 -28.65 14.73 -9.26
N GLU A 316 -29.47 14.72 -10.32
CA GLU A 316 -30.71 13.93 -10.32
C GLU A 316 -30.43 12.43 -10.45
N GLU A 317 -29.44 12.07 -11.27
CA GLU A 317 -29.00 10.70 -11.49
C GLU A 317 -27.67 10.42 -10.79
N LYS A 318 -27.47 9.15 -10.41
CA LYS A 318 -26.20 8.69 -9.85
C LYS A 318 -25.08 8.89 -10.88
N THR A 319 -23.98 9.50 -10.47
CA THR A 319 -22.79 9.67 -11.31
C THR A 319 -21.53 9.16 -10.61
N GLU A 320 -20.52 8.81 -11.39
CA GLU A 320 -19.24 8.28 -10.93
C GLU A 320 -18.09 9.05 -11.59
N ILE A 321 -17.15 9.48 -10.76
CA ILE A 321 -15.92 10.16 -11.19
C ILE A 321 -14.72 9.46 -10.59
N MET A 322 -13.56 9.70 -11.17
CA MET A 322 -12.28 9.31 -10.60
C MET A 322 -11.40 10.54 -10.39
N VAL A 323 -10.75 10.58 -9.23
CA VAL A 323 -9.65 11.49 -8.91
C VAL A 323 -8.53 10.66 -8.31
N GLY A 324 -7.39 11.26 -8.00
CA GLY A 324 -6.33 10.50 -7.34
C GLY A 324 -5.17 11.32 -6.87
N CYS A 325 -4.13 10.63 -6.47
CA CYS A 325 -2.82 11.21 -6.22
C CYS A 325 -1.74 10.36 -6.87
N GLN A 326 -0.68 11.01 -7.33
CA GLN A 326 0.56 10.35 -7.74
C GLN A 326 1.73 10.83 -6.90
N LYS A 327 2.82 10.06 -6.88
CA LYS A 327 4.07 10.49 -6.27
C LYS A 327 4.57 11.74 -6.98
N ARG A 328 4.93 12.77 -6.21
CA ARG A 328 5.57 13.97 -6.75
C ARG A 328 6.96 13.61 -7.29
N GLU A 329 7.27 14.06 -8.50
CA GLU A 329 8.63 13.98 -9.04
C GLU A 329 9.54 14.89 -8.20
N SER A 330 10.63 14.34 -7.64
CA SER A 330 11.63 15.17 -6.97
C SER A 330 12.48 15.90 -8.01
N ALA A 331 12.93 17.12 -7.72
CA ALA A 331 13.81 17.89 -8.60
C ALA A 331 15.15 17.19 -8.90
N GLU A 332 15.53 16.17 -8.11
CA GLU A 332 16.75 15.37 -8.33
C GLU A 332 16.52 14.14 -9.23
N SER A 333 15.27 13.74 -9.45
CA SER A 333 14.92 12.55 -10.24
C SER A 333 14.83 12.81 -11.76
N SER A 334 14.88 14.06 -12.20
CA SER A 334 14.70 14.44 -13.61
C SER A 334 15.91 14.14 -14.52
N ALA A 335 17.00 13.55 -14.00
CA ALA A 335 18.23 13.32 -14.76
C ALA A 335 18.56 11.84 -15.07
N LYS A 336 17.75 10.86 -14.65
CA LYS A 336 17.98 9.48 -15.07
C LYS A 336 16.71 8.63 -15.00
N VAL A 337 16.57 7.76 -15.99
CA VAL A 337 15.48 6.79 -16.22
C VAL A 337 14.27 7.36 -16.98
N LYS A 338 14.51 7.71 -18.25
CA LYS A 338 13.60 7.22 -19.29
C LYS A 338 14.00 5.78 -19.58
N GLU A 339 12.97 4.95 -19.74
CA GLU A 339 12.96 3.59 -20.28
C GLU A 339 12.95 2.43 -19.26
N GLU A 340 11.97 1.57 -19.52
CA GLU A 340 11.52 0.35 -18.83
C GLU A 340 10.67 0.54 -17.55
N ALA A 341 9.39 0.15 -17.68
CA ALA A 341 8.49 -0.15 -16.56
C ALA A 341 9.12 -1.26 -15.71
N SER A 342 9.99 -0.84 -14.81
CA SER A 342 10.60 -1.66 -13.79
C SER A 342 9.53 -1.89 -12.72
N ALA A 343 9.50 -3.08 -12.13
CA ALA A 343 8.57 -3.46 -11.05
C ALA A 343 8.78 -2.66 -9.74
N ASP A 344 9.48 -1.53 -9.78
CA ASP A 344 9.83 -0.61 -8.69
C ASP A 344 9.27 0.81 -8.92
N SER A 345 8.39 0.99 -9.92
CA SER A 345 7.72 2.27 -10.13
C SER A 345 6.73 2.58 -8.99
N PRO A 346 6.67 3.84 -8.52
CA PRO A 346 5.70 4.25 -7.52
C PRO A 346 4.28 4.04 -8.05
N THR A 347 3.40 3.52 -7.20
CA THR A 347 2.01 3.24 -7.59
C THR A 347 1.14 4.49 -7.46
N VAL A 348 0.11 4.59 -8.31
CA VAL A 348 -0.85 5.70 -8.30
C VAL A 348 -2.02 5.35 -7.40
N CYS A 349 -2.45 6.32 -6.59
CA CYS A 349 -3.60 6.18 -5.73
C CYS A 349 -4.83 6.71 -6.47
N SER A 350 -5.60 5.80 -7.06
CA SER A 350 -6.83 6.11 -7.78
C SER A 350 -8.03 6.00 -6.83
N VAL A 351 -8.93 6.98 -6.88
CA VAL A 351 -10.10 7.11 -6.00
C VAL A 351 -11.36 7.23 -6.83
N ASP A 352 -12.20 6.21 -6.73
CA ASP A 352 -13.52 6.17 -7.33
C ASP A 352 -14.52 6.86 -6.41
N VAL A 353 -15.13 7.95 -6.89
CA VAL A 353 -16.11 8.72 -6.14
C VAL A 353 -17.48 8.51 -6.77
N THR A 354 -18.37 7.87 -6.04
CA THR A 354 -19.78 7.74 -6.38
C THR A 354 -20.57 8.89 -5.77
N ILE A 355 -21.30 9.63 -6.58
CA ILE A 355 -22.19 10.71 -6.15
C ILE A 355 -23.62 10.23 -6.35
N GLU A 356 -24.38 10.11 -5.27
CA GLU A 356 -25.78 9.69 -5.35
C GLU A 356 -26.65 10.72 -6.06
N GLY A 357 -27.59 10.22 -6.87
CA GLY A 357 -28.64 11.03 -7.44
C GLY A 357 -29.75 11.28 -6.43
N VAL A 358 -30.30 12.49 -6.44
CA VAL A 358 -31.50 12.85 -5.69
C VAL A 358 -32.60 13.05 -6.72
N PRO A 359 -33.55 12.12 -6.87
CA PRO A 359 -34.64 12.31 -7.81
C PRO A 359 -35.42 13.55 -7.41
N SER A 360 -35.48 14.52 -8.33
CA SER A 360 -36.39 15.65 -8.21
C SER A 360 -37.78 15.10 -7.90
N SER A 361 -38.36 15.49 -6.77
CA SER A 361 -39.73 15.16 -6.39
C SER A 361 -40.71 15.92 -7.31
N ALA A 362 -40.69 15.58 -8.60
CA ALA A 362 -41.62 16.04 -9.61
C ALA A 362 -42.34 14.79 -10.15
N SER A 363 -43.29 14.31 -9.36
CA SER A 363 -44.17 13.18 -9.70
C SER A 363 -45.43 13.39 -8.85
N PHE A 364 -46.67 13.36 -9.31
CA PHE A 364 -47.31 12.96 -10.56
C PHE A 364 -48.56 13.84 -10.69
N PHE A 365 -48.74 14.59 -11.78
CA PHE A 365 -50.10 14.96 -12.18
C PHE A 365 -50.57 13.85 -13.13
N PRO A 366 -51.54 13.00 -12.76
CA PRO A 366 -52.16 12.13 -13.73
C PRO A 366 -52.90 13.02 -14.74
N ARG A 367 -52.30 13.17 -15.92
CA ARG A 367 -52.97 13.72 -17.10
C ARG A 367 -54.00 12.68 -17.54
N GLY A 368 -55.28 13.00 -17.37
CA GLY A 368 -56.37 12.40 -18.13
C GLY A 368 -57.24 11.39 -17.41
N VAL A 369 -58.24 11.88 -16.68
CA VAL A 369 -59.59 11.32 -16.80
C VAL A 369 -60.49 12.49 -17.19
N VAL A 370 -60.91 12.49 -18.45
CA VAL A 370 -61.98 13.36 -18.94
C VAL A 370 -63.27 12.73 -18.40
N ASP A 371 -63.73 13.23 -17.25
CA ASP A 371 -65.04 12.87 -16.72
C ASP A 371 -66.12 13.53 -17.58
N THR A 372 -66.65 12.76 -18.54
CA THR A 372 -67.87 13.09 -19.25
C THR A 372 -69.06 12.86 -18.32
N PHE A 373 -69.48 13.90 -17.59
CA PHE A 373 -70.79 13.92 -16.93
C PHE A 373 -71.87 14.32 -17.94
N SER A 374 -72.59 13.31 -18.46
CA SER A 374 -73.85 13.48 -19.19
C SER A 374 -74.99 13.32 -18.19
N TRP A 375 -75.60 14.42 -17.75
CA TRP A 375 -76.82 14.41 -16.94
C TRP A 375 -78.04 14.64 -17.85
N VAL A 376 -78.90 13.63 -17.88
CA VAL A 376 -80.18 13.63 -18.60
C VAL A 376 -81.20 14.44 -17.80
N VAL A 377 -81.85 15.39 -18.47
CA VAL A 377 -83.00 16.14 -17.96
C VAL A 377 -84.23 15.22 -17.96
N GLY A 378 -84.70 14.84 -16.77
CA GLY A 378 -85.97 14.15 -16.57
C GLY A 378 -87.04 15.11 -16.08
N PHE A 379 -87.93 15.55 -16.99
CA PHE A 379 -89.20 16.18 -16.66
C PHE A 379 -90.17 15.15 -16.07
N GLY A 380 -90.81 15.48 -14.95
CA GLY A 380 -91.86 14.66 -14.35
C GLY A 380 -92.57 15.39 -13.22
N ALA A 381 -93.42 16.34 -13.57
CA ALA A 381 -94.35 16.99 -12.65
C ALA A 381 -95.73 16.30 -12.70
N MET A 382 -96.23 15.88 -11.54
CA MET A 382 -97.65 15.79 -11.18
C MET A 382 -97.70 15.59 -9.64
N LEU A 383 -98.23 16.56 -8.87
CA LEU A 383 -99.63 16.64 -8.40
C LEU A 383 -100.05 15.32 -7.71
N THR A 384 -100.51 15.23 -6.45
CA THR A 384 -101.31 16.11 -5.58
C THR A 384 -101.42 15.37 -4.23
N ALA A 385 -101.43 16.07 -3.08
CA ALA A 385 -102.62 16.26 -2.22
C ALA A 385 -102.65 15.42 -0.92
N PHE A 386 -102.84 16.13 0.21
CA PHE A 386 -103.64 15.82 1.42
C PHE A 386 -103.27 14.54 2.21
N ASP A 387 -103.42 14.38 3.52
CA ASP A 387 -103.86 15.10 4.74
C ASP A 387 -103.43 14.08 5.84
N VAL A 388 -102.84 14.43 6.99
CA VAL A 388 -103.44 14.82 8.29
C VAL A 388 -102.27 15.02 9.25
#